data_AF-A0A945TIK4-F1
#
_entry.id   AF-A0A945TIK4-F1
#
_cell.length_a   1.000
_cell.length_b   1.000
_cell.length_c   1.000
_cell.angle_alpha   90.00
_cell.angle_beta   90.00
_cell.angle_gamma   90.00
#
_symmetry.space_group_name_H-M   'P 1'
#
loop_
_entity.id
_entity.type
_entity.pdbx_description
1 polymer ?
#
loop_
_entity_poly.entity_id
_entity_poly.type
_entity_poly.pdbx_seq_one_letter_code
_entity_poly.pdbx_strand_id
1 'polypeptide(L)'
;MKSFLLFILILLSWSCRAELVIDSQISRGSFEQESSILPVDEAFRFGSYVEGSGIKMFWQIMPGYFLYRDKIEILHDGKVQAIQLPQGVCRQDEIFGKVMVLDGLIELQTTLPPGQELEVRYQGCAAQGFCYPPQKKSLTSPKMPVNPVK
;
A
#
# COMPACT_ATOMS: atom_id res chain seq x y z
N MET A 1 -69.20 -31.05 -5.24
CA MET A 1 -68.98 -30.45 -6.57
C MET A 1 -70.00 -29.33 -6.77
N LYS A 2 -69.58 -28.06 -6.70
CA LYS A 2 -70.23 -26.83 -7.24
C LYS A 2 -69.74 -25.54 -6.58
N SER A 3 -69.00 -25.59 -5.47
CA SER A 3 -68.39 -24.39 -4.86
C SER A 3 -66.87 -24.45 -4.94
N PHE A 4 -66.33 -24.36 -6.15
CA PHE A 4 -64.88 -24.16 -6.36
C PHE A 4 -64.58 -23.27 -7.59
N LEU A 5 -65.61 -22.60 -8.13
CA LEU A 5 -65.56 -21.84 -9.38
C LEU A 5 -65.84 -20.34 -9.18
N LEU A 6 -65.44 -19.80 -8.03
CA LEU A 6 -65.64 -18.37 -7.70
C LEU A 6 -64.42 -17.77 -6.99
N PHE A 7 -63.22 -18.21 -7.36
CA PHE A 7 -61.95 -17.63 -6.89
C PHE A 7 -61.00 -17.24 -8.05
N ILE A 8 -61.48 -17.22 -9.30
CA ILE A 8 -60.70 -16.94 -10.52
C ILE A 8 -61.14 -15.60 -11.16
N LEU A 9 -61.32 -14.54 -10.36
CA LEU A 9 -61.69 -13.21 -10.89
C LEU A 9 -61.15 -12.04 -10.06
N ILE A 10 -60.03 -12.22 -9.34
CA ILE A 10 -59.33 -11.13 -8.61
C ILE A 10 -57.81 -11.19 -8.88
N LEU A 11 -57.40 -11.40 -10.14
CA LEU A 11 -55.98 -11.44 -10.54
C LEU A 11 -55.68 -10.70 -11.85
N LEU A 12 -56.36 -9.57 -12.14
CA LEU A 12 -56.08 -8.76 -13.34
C LEU A 12 -56.07 -7.24 -13.09
N SER A 13 -55.73 -6.80 -11.88
CA SER A 13 -55.56 -5.37 -11.59
C SER A 13 -54.42 -5.09 -10.62
N TRP A 14 -53.23 -5.60 -10.95
CA TRP A 14 -51.99 -4.93 -10.56
C TRP A 14 -51.38 -4.31 -11.81
N SER A 15 -51.74 -3.04 -12.02
CA SER A 15 -51.03 -2.13 -12.91
C SER A 15 -49.55 -2.20 -12.58
N CYS A 16 -48.76 -2.70 -13.52
CA CYS A 16 -47.32 -2.55 -13.53
C CYS A 16 -47.00 -1.05 -13.55
N ARG A 17 -46.80 -0.43 -12.39
CA ARG A 17 -46.17 0.89 -12.31
C ARG A 17 -44.67 0.66 -12.54
N ALA A 18 -44.22 0.84 -13.77
CA ALA A 18 -42.81 1.06 -14.05
C ALA A 18 -42.45 2.51 -13.66
N GLU A 19 -42.17 2.75 -12.38
CA GLU A 19 -41.41 3.92 -11.99
C GLU A 19 -39.92 3.59 -12.20
N LEU A 20 -39.34 4.18 -13.25
CA LEU A 20 -37.91 4.22 -13.48
C LEU A 20 -37.27 5.06 -12.38
N VAL A 21 -36.75 4.42 -11.33
CA VAL A 21 -35.85 5.06 -10.37
C VAL A 21 -34.43 4.89 -10.91
N ILE A 22 -33.83 5.99 -11.36
CA ILE A 22 -32.41 6.07 -11.69
C ILE A 22 -31.66 6.09 -10.35
N ASP A 23 -31.26 4.92 -9.84
CA ASP A 23 -30.32 4.84 -8.72
C ASP A 23 -28.89 4.79 -9.26
N SER A 24 -28.33 5.97 -9.51
CA SER A 24 -26.88 6.12 -9.70
C SER A 24 -26.21 6.11 -8.33
N GLN A 25 -25.92 4.93 -7.79
CA GLN A 25 -25.11 4.77 -6.59
C GLN A 25 -24.10 3.65 -6.85
N ILE A 26 -22.91 4.03 -7.28
CA ILE A 26 -21.73 4.12 -6.39
C ILE A 26 -21.41 2.74 -5.82
N SER A 27 -20.27 2.23 -6.29
CA SER A 27 -19.58 1.04 -5.80
C SER A 27 -19.76 0.87 -4.28
N ARG A 28 -20.66 -0.04 -3.87
CA ARG A 28 -20.74 -0.53 -2.50
C ARG A 28 -19.56 -1.47 -2.28
N GLY A 29 -18.39 -0.90 -2.07
CA GLY A 29 -17.33 -1.57 -1.31
C GLY A 29 -17.77 -1.54 0.15
N SER A 30 -18.37 -2.64 0.61
CA SER A 30 -18.64 -2.88 2.03
C SER A 30 -17.32 -3.03 2.78
N PHE A 31 -16.77 -1.90 3.24
CA PHE A 31 -15.74 -1.88 4.29
C PHE A 31 -16.43 -2.00 5.64
N GLU A 32 -16.79 -3.22 6.01
CA GLU A 32 -17.03 -3.57 7.41
C GLU A 32 -15.99 -4.62 7.83
N GLN A 33 -14.81 -4.11 8.16
CA GLN A 33 -13.96 -4.72 9.16
C GLN A 33 -13.08 -3.61 9.75
N GLU A 34 -13.64 -2.84 10.70
CA GLU A 34 -12.87 -1.97 11.59
C GLU A 34 -12.05 -2.83 12.56
N SER A 35 -11.11 -3.60 12.00
CA SER A 35 -9.79 -3.71 12.62
C SER A 35 -9.08 -2.43 12.20
N SER A 36 -8.73 -1.58 13.17
CA SER A 36 -8.17 -0.26 12.93
C SER A 36 -6.94 -0.36 12.02
N ILE A 37 -7.09 0.02 10.75
CA ILE A 37 -5.96 0.17 9.83
C ILE A 37 -5.01 1.19 10.46
N LEU A 38 -3.76 0.80 10.67
CA LEU A 38 -2.76 1.69 11.25
C LEU A 38 -2.46 2.86 10.30
N PRO A 39 -2.07 4.03 10.81
CA PRO A 39 -1.43 5.05 9.98
C PRO A 39 -0.18 4.48 9.27
N VAL A 40 0.15 5.01 8.10
CA VAL A 40 1.24 4.47 7.27
C VAL A 40 2.60 4.48 7.97
N ASP A 41 2.89 5.51 8.76
CA ASP A 41 4.15 5.62 9.51
C ASP A 41 4.19 4.69 10.74
N GLU A 42 3.04 4.20 11.20
CA GLU A 42 2.96 3.16 12.24
C GLU A 42 3.08 1.76 11.64
N ALA A 43 2.44 1.52 10.48
CA ALA A 43 2.50 0.27 9.75
C ALA A 43 3.91 -0.02 9.20
N PHE A 44 4.59 1.01 8.70
CA PHE A 44 5.91 0.95 8.10
C PHE A 44 6.83 1.99 8.75
N ARG A 45 7.33 1.67 9.94
CA ARG A 45 8.22 2.57 10.68
C ARG A 45 9.55 2.66 9.95
N PHE A 46 9.69 3.71 9.15
CA PHE A 46 10.88 4.00 8.37
C PHE A 46 11.88 4.81 9.19
N GLY A 47 13.14 4.43 9.13
CA GLY A 47 14.24 5.18 9.73
C GLY A 47 15.50 5.12 8.87
N SER A 48 16.43 6.03 9.15
CA SER A 48 17.75 6.01 8.53
C SER A 48 18.80 6.59 9.46
N TYR A 49 20.05 6.17 9.26
CA TYR A 49 21.20 6.70 9.95
C TYR A 49 22.44 6.60 9.08
N VAL A 50 23.44 7.39 9.44
CA VAL A 50 24.74 7.41 8.76
C VAL A 50 25.61 6.30 9.31
N GLU A 51 26.22 5.52 8.42
CA GLU A 51 27.23 4.54 8.78
C GLU A 51 28.40 4.62 7.78
N GLY A 52 29.57 5.06 8.27
CA GLY A 52 30.75 5.29 7.41
C GLY A 52 30.48 6.32 6.32
N SER A 53 30.73 5.95 5.06
CA SER A 53 30.43 6.78 3.88
C SER A 53 29.03 6.53 3.29
N GLY A 54 28.18 5.79 4.00
CA GLY A 54 26.87 5.38 3.52
C GLY A 54 25.72 5.81 4.42
N ILE A 55 24.52 5.62 3.89
CA ILE A 55 23.26 5.74 4.62
C ILE A 55 22.68 4.34 4.76
N LYS A 56 22.42 3.94 6.00
CA LYS A 56 21.57 2.78 6.29
C LYS A 56 20.13 3.25 6.44
N MET A 57 19.23 2.50 5.83
CA MET A 57 17.79 2.70 5.89
C MET A 57 17.16 1.42 6.40
N PHE A 58 16.10 1.55 7.19
CA PHE A 58 15.37 0.41 7.67
C PHE A 58 13.87 0.67 7.70
N TRP A 59 13.11 -0.42 7.60
CA TRP A 59 11.68 -0.46 7.85
C TRP A 59 11.41 -1.51 8.91
N GLN A 60 10.75 -1.11 10.00
CA GLN A 60 10.11 -2.05 10.90
C GLN A 60 8.62 -2.13 10.51
N ILE A 61 8.26 -3.25 9.87
CA ILE A 61 6.91 -3.50 9.37
C ILE A 61 6.09 -4.19 10.45
N MET A 62 4.92 -3.63 10.76
CA MET A 62 4.03 -4.21 11.77
C MET A 62 3.44 -5.55 11.30
N PRO A 63 3.19 -6.51 12.20
CA PRO A 63 2.52 -7.75 11.86
C PRO A 63 1.18 -7.50 11.15
N GLY A 64 0.92 -8.27 10.09
CA GLY A 64 -0.25 -8.06 9.24
C GLY A 64 -0.06 -7.02 8.13
N TYR A 65 1.13 -6.41 8.01
CA TYR A 65 1.48 -5.48 6.95
C TYR A 65 2.68 -6.00 6.14
N PHE A 66 2.83 -5.49 4.93
CA PHE A 66 3.93 -5.86 4.04
C PHE A 66 4.21 -4.77 3.00
N LEU A 67 5.46 -4.70 2.53
CA LEU A 67 5.86 -3.86 1.40
C LEU A 67 5.97 -4.72 0.13
N TYR A 68 5.60 -4.15 -1.02
CA TYR A 68 5.92 -4.77 -2.30
C TYR A 68 7.40 -4.59 -2.60
N ARG A 69 8.12 -5.70 -2.78
CA ARG A 69 9.57 -5.68 -3.05
C ARG A 69 9.90 -4.80 -4.25
N ASP A 70 9.17 -4.96 -5.36
CA ASP A 70 9.44 -4.24 -6.62
C ASP A 70 8.94 -2.79 -6.60
N LYS A 71 8.39 -2.31 -5.47
CA LYS A 71 7.99 -0.91 -5.27
C LYS A 71 8.90 -0.16 -4.32
N ILE A 72 9.95 -0.80 -3.81
CA ILE A 72 11.02 -0.13 -3.07
C ILE A 72 12.02 0.41 -4.08
N GLU A 73 12.08 1.73 -4.19
CA GLU A 73 13.02 2.43 -5.07
C GLU A 73 13.85 3.42 -4.26
N ILE A 74 15.12 3.53 -4.64
CA ILE A 74 16.01 4.57 -4.13
C ILE A 74 16.43 5.40 -5.34
N LEU A 75 16.25 6.71 -5.24
CA LEU A 75 16.55 7.64 -6.33
C LEU A 75 17.58 8.67 -5.87
N HIS A 76 18.51 8.98 -6.78
CA HIS A 76 19.42 10.11 -6.68
C HIS A 76 19.33 10.90 -7.99
N ASP A 77 19.10 12.21 -7.90
CA ASP A 77 18.86 13.10 -9.04
C ASP A 77 17.76 12.58 -10.00
N GLY A 78 16.70 12.01 -9.41
CA GLY A 78 15.58 11.44 -10.14
C GLY A 78 15.86 10.10 -10.85
N LYS A 79 17.06 9.52 -10.69
CA LYS A 79 17.44 8.23 -11.29
C LYS A 79 17.42 7.13 -10.25
N VAL A 80 16.76 6.02 -10.59
CA VAL A 80 16.73 4.81 -9.76
C VAL A 80 18.13 4.23 -9.63
N GLN A 81 18.55 4.01 -8.39
CA GLN A 81 19.81 3.39 -8.03
C GLN A 81 19.66 1.87 -7.97
N ALA A 82 20.70 1.15 -8.39
CA ALA A 82 20.73 -0.30 -8.23
C ALA A 82 20.97 -0.63 -6.75
N ILE A 83 20.01 -1.31 -6.12
CA ILE A 83 20.15 -1.82 -4.76
C ILE A 83 19.75 -3.27 -4.67
N GLN A 84 20.49 -4.03 -3.85
CA GLN A 84 20.16 -5.42 -3.56
C GLN A 84 19.06 -5.46 -2.50
N LEU A 85 17.85 -5.82 -2.91
CA LEU A 85 16.74 -6.05 -1.98
C LEU A 85 16.76 -7.49 -1.43
N PRO A 86 16.30 -7.75 -0.18
CA PRO A 86 16.19 -9.09 0.40
C PRO A 86 15.11 -9.93 -0.29
N GLN A 87 15.39 -11.18 -0.66
CA GLN A 87 14.56 -12.01 -1.57
C GLN A 87 13.03 -11.84 -1.42
N GLY A 88 12.54 -11.85 -0.19
CA GLY A 88 11.12 -11.70 0.13
C GLY A 88 10.32 -12.97 -0.05
N VAL A 89 9.01 -12.87 0.17
CA VAL A 89 8.06 -13.97 0.12
C VAL A 89 7.12 -13.78 -1.07
N CYS A 90 6.87 -14.86 -1.79
CA CYS A 90 5.90 -14.83 -2.88
C CYS A 90 4.47 -14.79 -2.32
N ARG A 91 3.65 -13.86 -2.82
CA ARG A 91 2.23 -13.71 -2.48
C ARG A 91 1.37 -13.70 -3.74
N GLN A 92 0.16 -14.24 -3.64
CA GLN A 92 -0.89 -13.98 -4.62
C GLN A 92 -1.68 -12.75 -4.14
N ASP A 93 -1.66 -11.71 -4.96
CA ASP A 93 -2.43 -10.48 -4.81
C ASP A 93 -3.57 -10.45 -5.84
N GLU A 94 -4.73 -9.92 -5.45
CA GLU A 94 -5.92 -9.89 -6.31
C GLU A 94 -5.80 -8.88 -7.46
N ILE A 95 -4.99 -7.83 -7.28
CA ILE A 95 -4.83 -6.73 -8.25
C ILE A 95 -3.59 -6.98 -9.12
N PHE A 96 -2.47 -7.37 -8.50
CA PHE A 96 -1.17 -7.50 -9.15
C PHE A 96 -0.77 -8.94 -9.49
N GLY A 97 -1.56 -9.93 -9.08
CA GLY A 97 -1.25 -11.33 -9.29
C GLY A 97 -0.09 -11.80 -8.41
N LYS A 98 0.85 -12.55 -8.98
CA LYS A 98 1.98 -13.09 -8.22
C LYS A 98 3.05 -12.03 -7.99
N VAL A 99 3.26 -11.65 -6.73
CA VAL A 99 4.18 -10.58 -6.32
C VAL A 99 5.16 -11.06 -5.26
N MET A 100 6.31 -10.39 -5.15
CA MET A 100 7.23 -10.57 -4.03
C MET A 100 6.98 -9.48 -2.99
N VAL A 101 6.83 -9.88 -1.73
CA VAL A 101 6.58 -8.98 -0.60
C VAL A 101 7.64 -9.12 0.47
N LEU A 102 7.80 -8.08 1.28
CA LEU A 102 8.70 -8.03 2.41
C LEU A 102 7.90 -7.69 3.67
N ASP A 103 8.20 -8.38 4.76
CA ASP A 103 7.63 -8.18 6.08
C ASP A 103 8.75 -8.16 7.14
N GLY A 104 8.38 -7.87 8.39
CA GLY A 104 9.34 -7.78 9.49
C GLY A 104 10.32 -6.61 9.36
N LEU A 105 11.61 -6.88 9.59
CA LEU A 105 12.68 -5.88 9.51
C LEU A 105 13.36 -5.96 8.14
N ILE A 106 13.41 -4.84 7.44
CA ILE A 106 14.17 -4.67 6.21
C ILE A 106 15.29 -3.69 6.49
N GLU A 107 16.52 -4.04 6.14
CA GLU A 107 17.68 -3.16 6.23
C GLU A 107 18.34 -3.05 4.85
N LEU A 108 18.59 -1.81 4.43
CA LEU A 108 19.23 -1.48 3.17
C LEU A 108 20.37 -0.49 3.42
N GLN A 109 21.40 -0.55 2.60
CA GLN A 109 22.52 0.38 2.64
C GLN A 109 22.83 0.89 1.24
N THR A 110 23.12 2.18 1.15
CA THR A 110 23.60 2.82 -0.07
C THR A 110 24.72 3.81 0.24
N THR A 111 25.56 4.08 -0.74
CA THR A 111 26.64 5.07 -0.65
C THR A 111 26.34 6.23 -1.59
N LEU A 112 26.44 7.46 -1.08
CA LEU A 112 26.30 8.67 -1.88
C LEU A 112 27.43 9.64 -1.58
N PRO A 113 27.78 10.52 -2.55
CA PRO A 113 28.66 11.65 -2.27
C PRO A 113 28.09 12.51 -1.13
N PRO A 114 28.94 13.19 -0.33
CA PRO A 114 28.50 14.02 0.79
C PRO A 114 27.55 15.17 0.36
N GLY A 115 26.54 15.45 1.18
CA GLY A 115 25.60 16.55 0.97
C GLY A 115 24.63 16.37 -0.20
N GLN A 116 24.47 15.14 -0.70
CA GLN A 116 23.53 14.81 -1.77
C GLN A 116 22.17 14.38 -1.19
N GLU A 117 21.10 14.67 -1.92
CA GLU A 117 19.75 14.23 -1.58
C GLU A 117 19.43 12.88 -2.20
N LEU A 118 18.63 12.10 -1.48
CA LEU A 118 18.16 10.79 -1.86
C LEU A 118 16.66 10.70 -1.60
N GLU A 119 15.90 10.25 -2.59
CA GLU A 119 14.48 9.97 -2.44
C GLU A 119 14.28 8.46 -2.30
N VAL A 120 13.64 8.03 -1.21
CA VAL A 120 13.21 6.66 -1.01
C VAL A 120 11.72 6.57 -1.30
N ARG A 121 11.33 5.67 -2.20
CA ARG A 121 9.93 5.35 -2.48
C ARG A 121 9.62 3.94 -2.03
N TYR A 122 8.43 3.74 -1.49
CA TYR A 122 7.93 2.41 -1.14
C TYR A 122 6.40 2.38 -1.16
N GLN A 123 5.83 1.19 -1.29
CA GLN A 123 4.39 0.98 -1.20
C GLN A 123 4.11 -0.35 -0.50
N GLY A 124 3.07 -0.38 0.33
CA GLY A 124 2.65 -1.57 1.04
C GLY A 124 1.16 -1.63 1.29
N CYS A 125 0.72 -2.76 1.83
CA CYS A 125 -0.68 -3.00 2.17
C CYS A 125 -0.80 -3.69 3.53
N ALA A 126 -1.98 -3.58 4.12
CA ALA A 126 -2.45 -4.46 5.15
C ALA A 126 -2.95 -5.77 4.51
N ALA A 127 -2.69 -6.91 5.16
CA ALA A 127 -3.10 -8.23 4.70
C ALA A 127 -4.63 -8.39 4.55
N GLN A 128 -5.40 -7.53 5.21
CA GLN A 128 -6.86 -7.42 5.12
C GLN A 128 -7.36 -6.66 3.89
N GLY A 129 -6.51 -6.35 2.92
CA GLY A 129 -6.91 -5.82 1.60
C GLY A 129 -6.86 -4.29 1.46
N PHE A 130 -6.38 -3.56 2.46
CA PHE A 130 -6.15 -2.11 2.34
C PHE A 130 -4.73 -1.81 1.87
N CYS A 131 -4.58 -1.11 0.75
CA CYS A 131 -3.28 -0.71 0.21
C CYS A 131 -3.05 0.79 0.38
N TYR A 132 -1.88 1.15 0.92
CA TYR A 132 -1.48 2.54 1.03
C TYR A 132 -1.04 3.08 -0.34
N PRO A 133 -1.23 4.39 -0.61
CA PRO A 133 -0.63 5.01 -1.78
C PRO A 133 0.92 4.95 -1.70
N PRO A 134 1.63 5.16 -2.82
CA PRO A 134 3.08 5.26 -2.82
C PRO A 134 3.58 6.33 -1.84
N GLN A 135 4.56 5.95 -1.02
CA GLN A 135 5.21 6.81 -0.03
C GLN A 135 6.52 7.36 -0.59
N LYS A 136 6.92 8.54 -0.11
CA LYS A 136 8.18 9.20 -0.46
C LYS A 136 8.85 9.72 0.81
N LYS A 137 10.16 9.48 0.96
CA LYS A 137 10.99 10.02 2.04
C LYS A 137 12.26 10.63 1.45
N SER A 138 12.57 11.86 1.84
CA SER A 138 13.80 12.53 1.43
C SER A 138 14.86 12.39 2.52
N LEU A 139 16.04 11.94 2.14
CA LEU A 139 17.21 11.80 2.99
C LEU A 139 18.35 12.66 2.43
N THR A 140 19.25 13.10 3.29
CA THR A 140 20.47 13.82 2.89
C THR A 140 21.68 13.08 3.41
N SER A 141 22.66 12.84 2.55
CA SER A 141 23.92 12.26 2.97
C SER A 141 24.69 13.25 3.86
N PRO A 142 25.37 12.77 4.90
CA PRO A 142 26.14 13.63 5.81
C PRO A 142 27.20 14.39 5.03
N LYS A 143 27.33 15.68 5.31
CA LYS A 143 28.49 16.46 4.88
C LYS A 143 29.67 15.97 5.72
N MET A 144 30.75 15.54 5.09
CA MET A 144 32.00 15.28 5.81
C MET A 144 32.38 16.55 6.59
N PRO A 145 32.80 16.44 7.86
CA PRO A 145 33.34 17.60 8.57
C PRO A 145 34.62 18.04 7.85
N VAL A 146 34.55 19.18 7.17
CA VAL A 146 35.75 19.89 6.70
C VAL A 146 36.41 20.45 7.94
N ASN A 147 37.34 19.72 8.55
CA ASN A 147 38.24 20.33 9.52
C ASN A 147 39.17 21.28 8.73
N PRO A 148 39.15 22.59 8.99
CA PRO A 148 40.14 23.48 8.39
C PRO A 148 41.51 23.05 8.93
N VAL A 149 42.38 22.65 8.01
CA VAL A 149 43.81 22.51 8.29
C VAL A 149 44.31 23.90 8.69
N LYS A 150 44.71 24.05 9.96
CA LYS A 150 45.38 25.24 10.46
C LYS A 150 46.85 25.20 10.07
#